data_AF-A0A661TCP9-F1
#
_entry.id   AF-A0A661TCP9-F1
#
_cell.length_a   1.000
_cell.length_b   1.000
_cell.length_c   1.000
_cell.angle_alpha   90.00
_cell.angle_beta   90.00
_cell.angle_gamma   90.00
#
_symmetry.space_group_name_H-M   'P 1'
#
loop_
_entity.id
_entity.type
_entity.pdbx_description
1 polymer ?
#
loop_
_entity_poly.entity_id
_entity_poly.type
_entity_poly.pdbx_seq_one_letter_code
_entity_poly.pdbx_strand_id
1 'polypeptide(L)'
;MERILIIDDEQYIRDMLGEVLGSRGYECVQAANAEEAREILKTRSFELILCDINMPGESGLDFIQYVSSEFPDTAKIMITALDDPLVAEHALNMGVYDYITKPFELNSVIISVANALRRRELEIENRIYQKHLELKVEERTTALQESETRLRAIFGAVKHVAFVLVDHTGKDNLVLEFSPGAEHLFGYNREEVLGKPAAILDLPDEMIQPGDPPASSEQGEVGFTRELVLKRKSGEELPTLSTTYPIFNASGERTATLIVAIDISERIRAAREVQKSMERWRKAVEGIIRSMALTLEMKDPYTAGHQQRVTSLVTAIAQEMGFAEERVEGVRMAAMIHDIG
;
A
#
# COMPACT_ATOMS: atom_id res chain seq x y z
N MET A 1 4.83 -45.50 0.84
CA MET A 1 4.02 -46.72 0.67
C MET A 1 2.79 -46.49 1.52
N GLU A 2 1.60 -46.38 0.92
CA GLU A 2 0.37 -46.23 1.71
C GLU A 2 0.03 -47.57 2.39
N ARG A 3 -0.37 -47.50 3.66
CA ARG A 3 -0.81 -48.62 4.47
C ARG A 3 -2.32 -48.71 4.47
N ILE A 4 -2.79 -49.92 4.24
CA ILE A 4 -4.21 -50.25 4.19
C ILE A 4 -4.52 -51.26 5.28
N LEU A 5 -5.49 -50.95 6.12
CA LEU A 5 -6.04 -51.91 7.09
C LEU A 5 -7.25 -52.61 6.46
N ILE A 6 -7.20 -53.93 6.37
CA ILE A 6 -8.26 -54.77 5.81
C ILE A 6 -8.94 -55.51 6.96
N ILE A 7 -10.24 -55.30 7.11
CA ILE A 7 -11.05 -55.84 8.20
C ILE A 7 -12.22 -56.60 7.62
N ASP A 8 -12.24 -57.91 7.82
CA ASP A 8 -13.27 -58.83 7.33
C ASP A 8 -13.19 -60.09 8.19
N ASP A 9 -14.27 -60.79 8.49
CA ASP A 9 -14.22 -62.02 9.30
C ASP A 9 -13.78 -63.23 8.45
N GLU A 10 -13.98 -63.19 7.14
CA GLU A 10 -13.59 -64.24 6.21
C GLU A 10 -12.09 -64.16 5.87
N GLN A 11 -11.31 -65.14 6.34
CA GLN A 11 -9.87 -65.19 6.07
C GLN A 11 -9.53 -65.18 4.58
N TYR A 12 -10.32 -65.89 3.77
CA TYR A 12 -10.13 -65.93 2.32
C TYR A 12 -10.22 -64.54 1.68
N ILE A 13 -11.15 -63.68 2.12
CA ILE A 13 -11.30 -62.32 1.60
C ILE A 13 -10.11 -61.47 2.00
N ARG A 14 -9.67 -61.54 3.26
CA ARG A 14 -8.49 -60.78 3.74
C ARG A 14 -7.22 -61.15 2.98
N ASP A 15 -6.98 -62.43 2.77
CA ASP A 15 -5.79 -62.93 2.06
C ASP A 15 -5.81 -62.51 0.59
N MET A 16 -6.95 -62.67 -0.08
CA MET A 16 -7.12 -62.24 -1.47
C MET A 16 -6.95 -60.73 -1.65
N LEU A 17 -7.59 -59.91 -0.80
CA LEU A 17 -7.43 -58.45 -0.86
C LEU A 17 -6.00 -58.01 -0.53
N GLY A 18 -5.37 -58.66 0.46
CA GLY A 18 -3.99 -58.40 0.85
C GLY A 18 -2.99 -58.71 -0.28
N GLU A 19 -3.16 -59.82 -1.00
CA GLU A 19 -2.31 -60.18 -2.14
C GLU A 19 -2.49 -59.20 -3.30
N VAL A 20 -3.74 -58.89 -3.65
CA VAL A 20 -4.07 -58.02 -4.78
C VAL A 20 -3.58 -56.59 -4.55
N LEU A 21 -3.85 -56.02 -3.37
CA LEU A 21 -3.39 -54.67 -3.02
C LEU A 21 -1.88 -54.63 -2.78
N GLY A 22 -1.31 -55.67 -2.17
CA GLY A 22 0.15 -55.83 -2.01
C GLY A 22 0.88 -55.83 -3.36
N SER A 23 0.34 -56.52 -4.37
CA SER A 23 0.91 -56.53 -5.74
C SER A 23 0.91 -55.15 -6.41
N ARG A 24 0.04 -54.23 -5.96
CA ARG A 24 -0.03 -52.84 -6.41
C ARG A 24 0.86 -51.88 -5.61
N GLY A 25 1.60 -52.39 -4.63
CA GLY A 25 2.55 -51.62 -3.83
C GLY A 25 1.97 -51.01 -2.55
N TYR A 26 0.79 -51.46 -2.10
CA TYR A 26 0.23 -51.08 -0.81
C TYR A 26 0.77 -51.99 0.30
N GLU A 27 0.97 -51.43 1.49
CA GLU A 27 1.31 -52.21 2.68
C GLU A 27 0.02 -52.62 3.41
N CYS A 28 -0.38 -53.87 3.27
CA CYS A 28 -1.62 -54.37 3.85
C CYS A 28 -1.40 -54.96 5.24
N VAL A 29 -2.21 -54.51 6.19
CA VAL A 29 -2.36 -55.14 7.51
C VAL A 29 -3.78 -55.66 7.60
N GLN A 30 -3.95 -56.84 8.18
CA GLN A 30 -5.24 -57.51 8.27
C GLN A 30 -5.72 -57.59 9.72
N ALA A 31 -7.04 -57.53 9.91
CA ALA A 31 -7.71 -57.78 11.18
C ALA A 31 -8.96 -58.63 10.92
N ALA A 32 -9.25 -59.60 11.80
CA ALA A 32 -10.39 -60.49 11.66
C ALA A 32 -11.70 -59.90 12.24
N ASN A 33 -11.61 -58.83 13.02
CA ASN A 33 -12.75 -58.16 13.64
C ASN A 33 -12.38 -56.72 14.07
N ALA A 34 -13.40 -55.95 14.49
CA ALA A 34 -13.22 -54.57 14.92
C ALA A 34 -12.36 -54.41 16.19
N GLU A 35 -12.38 -55.38 17.12
CA GLU A 35 -11.56 -55.33 18.34
C GLU A 35 -10.06 -55.42 18.01
N GLU A 36 -9.67 -56.36 17.16
CA GLU A 36 -8.31 -56.48 16.65
C GLU A 36 -7.89 -55.24 15.86
N ALA A 37 -8.78 -54.71 15.01
CA ALA A 37 -8.53 -53.49 14.25
C ALA A 37 -8.27 -52.27 15.17
N ARG A 38 -9.00 -52.16 16.29
CA ARG A 38 -8.78 -51.11 17.29
C ARG A 38 -7.42 -51.22 17.97
N GLU A 39 -6.98 -52.43 18.33
CA GLU A 39 -5.64 -52.64 18.91
C GLU A 39 -4.54 -52.29 17.91
N ILE A 40 -4.73 -52.61 16.63
CA ILE A 40 -3.80 -52.24 15.56
C ILE A 40 -3.75 -50.72 15.39
N LEU A 41 -4.89 -50.03 15.39
CA LEU A 41 -4.97 -48.57 15.25
C LEU A 41 -4.32 -47.79 16.41
N LYS A 42 -4.21 -48.40 17.61
CA LYS A 42 -3.48 -47.80 18.74
C LYS A 42 -1.98 -47.75 18.52
N THR A 43 -1.43 -48.67 17.71
CA THR A 43 0.01 -48.83 17.52
C THR A 43 0.50 -48.32 16.18
N ARG A 44 -0.40 -48.21 15.19
CA ARG A 44 -0.06 -47.85 13.80
C ARG A 44 -1.12 -46.95 13.17
N SER A 45 -0.68 -46.06 12.29
CA SER A 45 -1.55 -45.21 11.46
C SER A 45 -1.73 -45.82 10.07
N PHE A 46 -2.92 -45.64 9.49
CA PHE A 46 -3.27 -46.12 8.15
C PHE A 46 -3.79 -44.99 7.29
N GLU A 47 -3.47 -45.03 6.01
CA GLU A 47 -3.95 -44.07 5.02
C GLU A 47 -5.35 -44.47 4.52
N LEU A 48 -5.69 -45.77 4.56
CA LEU A 48 -7.03 -46.27 4.21
C LEU A 48 -7.44 -47.48 5.06
N ILE A 49 -8.74 -47.60 5.31
CA ILE A 49 -9.38 -48.77 5.93
C ILE A 49 -10.42 -49.35 4.97
N LEU A 50 -10.33 -50.65 4.72
CA LEU A 50 -11.36 -51.48 4.10
C LEU A 50 -12.05 -52.27 5.22
N CYS A 51 -13.34 -52.07 5.43
CA CYS A 51 -14.06 -52.70 6.53
C CYS A 51 -15.33 -53.39 6.04
N ASP A 52 -15.51 -54.68 6.37
CA ASP A 52 -16.80 -55.33 6.21
C ASP A 52 -17.83 -54.71 7.17
N ILE A 53 -19.07 -54.50 6.69
CA ILE A 53 -20.20 -54.09 7.52
C ILE A 53 -20.61 -55.23 8.45
N ASN A 54 -20.67 -56.46 7.94
CA ASN A 54 -21.30 -57.60 8.61
C ASN A 54 -20.28 -58.52 9.28
N MET A 55 -19.71 -58.08 10.40
CA MET A 55 -18.78 -58.89 11.19
C MET A 55 -19.43 -59.40 12.49
N PRO A 56 -19.01 -60.56 13.01
CA PRO A 56 -19.44 -61.04 14.32
C PRO A 56 -18.92 -60.12 15.44
N GLY A 57 -19.81 -59.71 16.33
CA GLY A 57 -19.50 -58.81 17.45
C GLY A 57 -19.90 -57.37 17.17
N GLU A 58 -18.92 -56.46 17.16
CA GLU A 58 -19.13 -55.05 16.83
C GLU A 58 -19.37 -54.87 15.32
N SER A 59 -20.39 -54.08 14.96
CA SER A 59 -20.71 -53.78 13.57
C SER A 59 -19.64 -52.93 12.91
N GLY A 60 -19.35 -53.17 11.63
CA GLY A 60 -18.41 -52.34 10.86
C GLY A 60 -18.80 -50.87 10.80
N LEU A 61 -20.10 -50.55 10.88
CA LEU A 61 -20.59 -49.17 10.92
C LEU A 61 -20.20 -48.47 12.24
N ASP A 62 -20.36 -49.14 13.38
CA ASP A 62 -19.98 -48.60 14.69
C ASP A 62 -18.46 -48.37 14.77
N PHE A 63 -17.70 -49.30 14.20
CA PHE A 63 -16.25 -49.17 14.08
C PHE A 63 -15.85 -47.97 13.21
N ILE A 64 -16.45 -47.77 12.04
CA ILE A 64 -16.16 -46.60 11.20
C ILE A 64 -16.55 -45.29 11.89
N GLN A 65 -17.63 -45.25 12.65
CA GLN A 65 -18.00 -44.06 13.40
C GLN A 65 -16.90 -43.65 14.39
N TYR A 66 -16.31 -44.64 15.08
CA TYR A 66 -15.12 -44.41 15.91
C TYR A 66 -13.93 -43.90 15.10
N VAL A 67 -13.62 -44.53 13.96
CA VAL A 67 -12.49 -44.10 13.10
C VAL A 67 -12.71 -42.67 12.58
N SER A 68 -13.93 -42.30 12.19
CA SER A 68 -14.23 -40.94 11.73
C SER A 68 -14.01 -39.89 12.82
N SER A 69 -14.13 -40.27 14.09
CA SER A 69 -13.92 -39.37 15.23
C SER A 69 -12.44 -39.26 15.62
N GLU A 70 -11.76 -40.39 15.79
CA GLU A 70 -10.36 -40.42 16.28
C GLU A 70 -9.32 -40.27 15.16
N PHE A 71 -9.66 -40.70 13.94
CA PHE A 71 -8.78 -40.71 12.77
C PHE A 71 -9.48 -40.07 11.56
N PRO A 72 -9.76 -38.75 11.63
CA PRO A 72 -10.52 -38.04 10.58
C PRO A 72 -9.83 -38.10 9.22
N ASP A 73 -8.49 -38.13 9.20
CA ASP A 73 -7.68 -38.12 7.98
C ASP A 73 -7.54 -39.48 7.31
N THR A 74 -8.03 -40.57 7.89
CA THR A 74 -7.93 -41.90 7.27
C THR A 74 -9.03 -42.05 6.22
N ALA A 75 -8.73 -42.58 5.03
CA ALA A 75 -9.78 -42.91 4.06
C ALA A 75 -10.55 -44.14 4.54
N LYS A 76 -11.88 -44.17 4.36
CA LYS A 76 -12.71 -45.31 4.78
C LYS A 76 -13.47 -45.84 3.57
N ILE A 77 -13.42 -47.14 3.35
CA ILE A 77 -14.23 -47.85 2.37
C ILE A 77 -14.94 -49.00 3.07
N MET A 78 -16.25 -49.11 2.86
CA MET A 78 -17.01 -50.25 3.38
C MET A 78 -17.12 -51.36 2.34
N ILE A 79 -17.03 -52.60 2.77
CA ILE A 79 -17.39 -53.77 1.98
C ILE A 79 -18.68 -54.32 2.58
N THR A 80 -19.68 -54.63 1.76
CA THR A 80 -21.00 -54.99 2.27
C THR A 80 -21.66 -56.09 1.46
N ALA A 81 -22.40 -56.97 2.12
CA ALA A 81 -23.30 -57.91 1.45
C ALA A 81 -24.71 -57.34 1.23
N LEU A 82 -24.95 -56.05 1.55
CA LEU A 82 -26.28 -55.44 1.45
C LEU A 82 -26.65 -54.98 0.04
N ASP A 83 -27.86 -55.38 -0.36
CA ASP A 83 -28.62 -54.83 -1.49
C ASP A 83 -29.59 -53.69 -1.06
N ASP A 84 -29.47 -53.15 0.17
CA ASP A 84 -30.37 -52.11 0.70
C ASP A 84 -29.79 -50.69 0.52
N PRO A 85 -30.40 -49.85 -0.33
CA PRO A 85 -29.96 -48.47 -0.58
C PRO A 85 -29.95 -47.57 0.65
N LEU A 86 -30.79 -47.82 1.67
CA LEU A 86 -30.83 -46.99 2.88
C LEU A 86 -29.54 -47.10 3.68
N VAL A 87 -28.98 -48.31 3.80
CA VAL A 87 -27.74 -48.53 4.57
C VAL A 87 -26.54 -47.91 3.86
N ALA A 88 -26.54 -47.91 2.53
CA ALA A 88 -25.52 -47.23 1.73
C ALA A 88 -25.55 -45.69 1.93
N GLU A 89 -26.75 -45.10 1.98
CA GLU A 89 -26.91 -43.66 2.26
C GLU A 89 -26.44 -43.30 3.67
N HIS A 90 -26.76 -44.12 4.67
CA HIS A 90 -26.27 -43.93 6.03
C HIS A 90 -24.73 -44.00 6.13
N ALA A 91 -24.09 -44.92 5.41
CA ALA A 91 -22.63 -45.03 5.38
C ALA A 91 -21.95 -43.82 4.73
N LEU A 92 -22.52 -43.27 3.64
CA LEU A 92 -22.00 -42.06 3.00
C LEU A 92 -22.09 -40.83 3.92
N ASN A 93 -23.19 -40.71 4.66
CA ASN A 93 -23.38 -39.64 5.64
C ASN A 93 -22.39 -39.71 6.82
N MET A 94 -21.76 -40.87 7.05
CA MET A 94 -20.73 -41.08 8.07
C MET A 94 -19.31 -40.72 7.61
N GLY A 95 -19.15 -40.17 6.39
CA GLY A 95 -17.86 -39.75 5.84
C GLY A 95 -17.03 -40.87 5.23
N VAL A 96 -17.67 -42.00 4.89
CA VAL A 96 -17.05 -43.06 4.09
C VAL A 96 -16.85 -42.54 2.66
N TYR A 97 -15.71 -42.88 2.07
CA TYR A 97 -15.35 -42.42 0.74
C TYR A 97 -15.99 -43.25 -0.38
N ASP A 98 -16.19 -44.54 -0.14
CA ASP A 98 -16.85 -45.45 -1.07
C ASP A 98 -17.39 -46.70 -0.36
N TYR A 99 -18.29 -47.43 -1.02
CA TYR A 99 -18.70 -48.76 -0.56
C TYR A 99 -18.68 -49.77 -1.72
N ILE A 100 -18.37 -51.03 -1.41
CA ILE A 100 -18.20 -52.11 -2.38
C ILE A 100 -19.14 -53.25 -2.00
N THR A 101 -20.00 -53.67 -2.91
CA THR A 101 -20.95 -54.77 -2.68
C THR A 101 -20.33 -56.14 -2.96
N LYS A 102 -20.59 -57.13 -2.09
CA LYS A 102 -20.22 -58.54 -2.26
C LYS A 102 -21.31 -59.25 -3.10
N PRO A 103 -20.95 -60.11 -4.07
CA PRO A 103 -19.61 -60.40 -4.56
C PRO A 103 -19.05 -59.25 -5.42
N PHE A 104 -17.77 -58.92 -5.24
CA PHE A 104 -17.10 -57.84 -5.97
C PHE A 104 -16.05 -58.36 -6.97
N GLU A 105 -15.75 -57.54 -7.97
CA GLU A 105 -14.61 -57.75 -8.85
C GLU A 105 -13.35 -57.10 -8.28
N LEU A 106 -12.19 -57.74 -8.41
CA LEU A 106 -10.92 -57.19 -7.90
C LEU A 106 -10.60 -55.79 -8.45
N ASN A 107 -10.94 -55.54 -9.70
CA ASN A 107 -10.71 -54.25 -10.33
C ASN A 107 -11.55 -53.13 -9.69
N SER A 108 -12.78 -53.42 -9.23
CA SER A 108 -13.59 -52.39 -8.57
C SER A 108 -12.96 -51.97 -7.25
N VAL A 109 -12.45 -52.93 -6.47
CA VAL A 109 -11.74 -52.63 -5.21
C VAL A 109 -10.50 -51.77 -5.44
N ILE A 110 -9.69 -52.10 -6.45
CA ILE A 110 -8.48 -51.32 -6.77
C ILE A 110 -8.84 -49.88 -7.14
N ILE A 111 -9.89 -49.69 -7.96
CA ILE A 111 -10.34 -48.36 -8.37
C ILE A 111 -10.86 -47.56 -7.16
N SER A 112 -11.70 -48.18 -6.33
CA SER A 112 -12.23 -47.54 -5.11
C SER A 112 -11.12 -47.14 -4.14
N VAL A 113 -10.13 -48.02 -3.90
CA VAL A 113 -8.96 -47.72 -3.07
C VAL A 113 -8.15 -46.55 -3.62
N ALA A 114 -7.84 -46.56 -4.92
CA ALA A 114 -7.08 -45.49 -5.55
C ALA A 114 -7.82 -44.14 -5.49
N ASN A 115 -9.12 -44.14 -5.77
CA ASN A 115 -9.96 -42.94 -5.69
C ASN A 115 -10.04 -42.40 -4.26
N ALA A 116 -10.21 -43.29 -3.29
CA ALA A 116 -10.30 -42.93 -1.88
C ALA A 116 -8.98 -42.34 -1.35
N LEU A 117 -7.83 -42.94 -1.66
CA LEU A 117 -6.52 -42.40 -1.31
C LEU A 117 -6.27 -41.04 -1.97
N ARG A 118 -6.62 -40.90 -3.25
CA ARG A 118 -6.47 -39.62 -3.95
C ARG A 118 -7.34 -38.53 -3.35
N ARG A 119 -8.59 -38.86 -3.00
CA ARG A 119 -9.51 -37.92 -2.36
C ARG A 119 -9.00 -37.48 -0.99
N ARG A 120 -8.49 -38.41 -0.18
CA ARG A 120 -7.85 -38.12 1.11
C ARG A 120 -6.71 -37.12 0.95
N GLU A 121 -5.82 -37.38 0.00
CA GLU A 121 -4.66 -36.52 -0.27
C GLU A 121 -5.10 -35.09 -0.60
N LEU A 122 -6.08 -34.95 -1.50
CA LEU A 122 -6.63 -33.65 -1.89
C LEU A 122 -7.30 -32.92 -0.71
N GLU A 123 -8.05 -33.63 0.13
CA GLU A 123 -8.70 -33.04 1.31
C GLU A 123 -7.68 -32.55 2.35
N ILE A 124 -6.61 -33.32 2.60
CA ILE A 124 -5.52 -32.91 3.50
C ILE A 124 -4.76 -31.71 2.92
N GLU A 125 -4.41 -31.74 1.63
CA GLU A 125 -3.71 -30.65 0.95
C GLU A 125 -4.53 -29.36 0.99
N ASN A 126 -5.84 -29.45 0.69
CA ASN A 126 -6.74 -28.30 0.71
C ASN A 126 -6.82 -27.69 2.12
N ARG A 127 -6.96 -28.51 3.16
CA ARG A 127 -7.00 -28.04 4.55
C ARG A 127 -5.70 -27.35 4.96
N ILE A 128 -4.54 -27.89 4.58
CA ILE A 128 -3.23 -27.25 4.84
C ILE A 128 -3.14 -25.91 4.09
N TYR A 129 -3.57 -25.90 2.83
CA TYR A 129 -3.56 -24.70 1.99
C TYR A 129 -4.47 -23.60 2.54
N GLN A 130 -5.68 -23.94 2.98
CA GLN A 130 -6.62 -23.02 3.63
C GLN A 130 -5.99 -22.37 4.86
N LYS A 131 -5.40 -23.17 5.76
CA LYS A 131 -4.74 -22.65 6.95
C LYS A 131 -3.57 -21.71 6.62
N HIS A 132 -2.79 -22.05 5.59
CA HIS A 132 -1.70 -21.18 5.13
C HIS A 132 -2.21 -19.87 4.52
N LEU A 133 -3.33 -19.92 3.81
CA LEU A 133 -3.97 -18.74 3.24
C LEU A 133 -4.52 -17.82 4.34
N GLU A 134 -5.16 -18.38 5.37
CA GLU A 134 -5.63 -17.64 6.54
C GLU A 134 -4.49 -16.86 7.22
N LEU A 135 -3.36 -17.53 7.49
CA LEU A 135 -2.17 -16.89 8.05
C LEU A 135 -1.65 -15.75 7.16
N LYS A 136 -1.56 -15.97 5.85
CA LYS A 136 -1.13 -14.93 4.90
C LYS A 136 -2.09 -13.74 4.88
N VAL A 137 -3.40 -13.99 4.94
CA VAL A 137 -4.41 -12.92 4.98
C VAL A 137 -4.24 -12.11 6.26
N GLU A 138 -4.05 -12.75 7.39
CA GLU A 138 -3.80 -12.08 8.67
C GLU A 138 -2.53 -11.21 8.61
N GLU A 139 -1.39 -11.79 8.21
CA GLU A 139 -0.12 -11.07 8.06
C GLU A 139 -0.24 -9.85 7.14
N ARG A 140 -0.90 -10.01 5.98
CA ARG A 140 -1.08 -8.93 5.00
C ARG A 140 -2.03 -7.86 5.51
N THR A 141 -3.06 -8.24 6.25
CA THR A 141 -4.02 -7.31 6.85
C THR A 141 -3.34 -6.45 7.91
N THR A 142 -2.55 -7.07 8.79
CA THR A 142 -1.76 -6.34 9.80
C THR A 142 -0.74 -5.40 9.15
N ALA A 143 0.04 -5.88 8.19
CA ALA A 143 1.02 -5.05 7.48
C ALA A 143 0.37 -3.85 6.76
N LEU A 144 -0.81 -4.05 6.16
CA LEU A 144 -1.57 -2.97 5.51
C LEU A 144 -2.03 -1.93 6.54
N GLN A 145 -2.58 -2.37 7.68
CA GLN A 145 -3.02 -1.47 8.76
C GLN A 145 -1.86 -0.68 9.36
N GLU A 146 -0.69 -1.29 9.55
CA GLU A 146 0.52 -0.60 10.00
C GLU A 146 1.00 0.45 8.99
N SER A 147 1.02 0.08 7.70
CA SER A 147 1.39 1.00 6.63
C SER A 147 0.41 2.18 6.55
N GLU A 148 -0.89 1.91 6.65
CA GLU A 148 -1.93 2.95 6.65
C GLU A 148 -1.79 3.88 7.85
N THR A 149 -1.58 3.33 9.04
CA THR A 149 -1.38 4.11 10.27
C THR A 149 -0.15 4.99 10.16
N ARG A 150 0.94 4.45 9.60
CA ARG A 150 2.18 5.21 9.36
C ARG A 150 1.95 6.35 8.39
N LEU A 151 1.26 6.12 7.27
CA LEU A 151 0.93 7.17 6.29
C LEU A 151 0.06 8.24 6.94
N ARG A 152 -0.99 7.86 7.68
CA ARG A 152 -1.85 8.80 8.42
C ARG A 152 -1.04 9.64 9.41
N ALA A 153 -0.08 9.05 10.12
CA ALA A 153 0.79 9.77 11.05
C ALA A 153 1.70 10.78 10.33
N ILE A 154 2.29 10.40 9.18
CA ILE A 154 3.10 11.30 8.35
C ILE A 154 2.24 12.47 7.86
N PHE A 155 1.09 12.20 7.25
CA PHE A 155 0.16 13.25 6.80
C PHE A 155 -0.33 14.13 7.95
N GLY A 156 -0.54 13.58 9.14
CA GLY A 156 -0.97 14.31 10.31
C GLY A 156 0.11 15.19 10.96
N ALA A 157 1.39 14.80 10.87
CA ALA A 157 2.49 15.57 11.43
C ALA A 157 2.75 16.88 10.68
N VAL A 158 2.43 16.94 9.38
CA VAL A 158 2.72 18.09 8.53
C VAL A 158 1.57 19.10 8.59
N LYS A 159 1.53 19.92 9.64
CA LYS A 159 0.48 20.95 9.84
C LYS A 159 0.58 22.15 8.89
N HIS A 160 1.73 22.38 8.27
CA HIS A 160 1.97 23.53 7.39
C HIS A 160 1.83 23.20 5.90
N VAL A 161 1.54 21.94 5.55
CA VAL A 161 1.31 21.51 4.18
C VAL A 161 -0.12 20.98 4.09
N ALA A 162 -0.91 21.64 3.26
CA ALA A 162 -2.26 21.24 2.96
C ALA A 162 -2.26 20.21 1.82
N PHE A 163 -2.77 19.02 2.09
CA PHE A 163 -3.16 18.03 1.09
C PHE A 163 -4.68 18.02 0.93
N VAL A 164 -5.15 18.14 -0.31
CA VAL A 164 -6.56 18.03 -0.71
C VAL A 164 -6.65 17.08 -1.90
N LEU A 165 -7.42 16.01 -1.78
CA LEU A 165 -7.67 15.07 -2.88
C LEU A 165 -9.07 15.32 -3.44
N VAL A 166 -9.17 15.49 -4.74
CA VAL A 166 -10.43 15.73 -5.45
C VAL A 166 -10.68 14.61 -6.45
N ASP A 167 -11.87 14.02 -6.43
CA ASP A 167 -12.33 13.00 -7.38
C ASP A 167 -12.60 13.60 -8.76
N HIS A 168 -12.33 12.84 -9.82
CA HIS A 168 -12.73 13.14 -11.20
C HIS A 168 -13.54 12.03 -11.86
N THR A 169 -13.80 10.93 -11.16
CA THR A 169 -14.65 9.85 -11.68
C THR A 169 -16.12 10.27 -11.71
N GLY A 170 -16.55 11.12 -10.77
CA GLY A 170 -17.87 11.75 -10.75
C GLY A 170 -17.96 13.10 -11.48
N LYS A 171 -19.18 13.63 -11.65
CA LYS A 171 -19.42 14.94 -12.31
C LYS A 171 -19.11 16.15 -11.41
N ASP A 172 -19.08 15.96 -10.09
CA ASP A 172 -19.15 17.05 -9.13
C ASP A 172 -17.82 17.41 -8.45
N ASN A 173 -16.70 16.82 -8.90
CA ASN A 173 -15.34 17.05 -8.37
C ASN A 173 -15.30 17.05 -6.83
N LEU A 174 -15.69 15.93 -6.23
CA LEU A 174 -15.90 15.82 -4.79
C LEU A 174 -14.57 15.75 -4.04
N VAL A 175 -14.46 16.43 -2.90
CA VAL A 175 -13.30 16.31 -2.02
C VAL A 175 -13.32 14.95 -1.34
N LEU A 176 -12.35 14.10 -1.69
CA LEU A 176 -12.17 12.76 -1.13
C LEU A 176 -11.35 12.78 0.15
N GLU A 177 -10.35 13.66 0.22
CA GLU A 177 -9.42 13.72 1.34
C GLU A 177 -9.09 15.18 1.67
N PHE A 178 -9.06 15.50 2.96
CA PHE A 178 -8.71 16.83 3.47
C PHE A 178 -7.83 16.66 4.70
N SER A 179 -6.55 16.97 4.56
CA SER A 179 -5.56 16.78 5.63
C SER A 179 -5.69 17.80 6.77
N PRO A 180 -5.14 17.53 7.97
CA PRO A 180 -5.09 18.52 9.05
C PRO A 180 -4.37 19.82 8.68
N GLY A 181 -3.35 19.73 7.83
CA GLY A 181 -2.70 20.92 7.27
C GLY A 181 -3.64 21.72 6.37
N ALA A 182 -4.55 21.06 5.63
CA ALA A 182 -5.58 21.74 4.85
C ALA A 182 -6.65 22.38 5.74
N GLU A 183 -7.05 21.75 6.84
CA GLU A 183 -7.92 22.39 7.85
C GLU A 183 -7.28 23.67 8.39
N HIS A 184 -5.99 23.61 8.71
CA HIS A 184 -5.24 24.77 9.19
C HIS A 184 -5.10 25.87 8.13
N LEU A 185 -4.80 25.53 6.87
CA LEU A 185 -4.55 26.50 5.79
C LEU A 185 -5.84 27.14 5.27
N PHE A 186 -6.87 26.35 5.01
CA PHE A 186 -8.13 26.84 4.44
C PHE A 186 -9.13 27.30 5.50
N GLY A 187 -9.00 26.83 6.76
CA GLY A 187 -9.89 27.20 7.86
C GLY A 187 -11.25 26.49 7.84
N TYR A 188 -11.38 25.40 7.09
CA TYR A 188 -12.55 24.52 7.13
C TYR A 188 -12.24 23.27 7.97
N ASN A 189 -13.23 22.72 8.66
CA ASN A 189 -13.08 21.39 9.23
C ASN A 189 -13.26 20.33 8.13
N ARG A 190 -12.53 19.22 8.23
CA ARG A 190 -12.58 18.09 7.29
C ARG A 190 -14.00 17.59 7.07
N GLU A 191 -14.78 17.43 8.14
CA GLU A 191 -16.18 16.98 8.08
C GLU A 191 -17.10 17.94 7.30
N GLU A 192 -16.73 19.23 7.22
CA GLU A 192 -17.51 20.21 6.48
C GLU A 192 -17.24 20.17 4.97
N VAL A 193 -16.13 19.57 4.53
CA VAL A 193 -15.65 19.63 3.14
C VAL A 193 -15.71 18.26 2.46
N LEU A 194 -15.48 17.18 3.20
CA LEU A 194 -15.51 15.83 2.65
C LEU A 194 -16.83 15.53 1.95
N GLY A 195 -16.73 14.96 0.75
CA GLY A 195 -17.88 14.60 -0.08
C GLY A 195 -18.62 15.80 -0.69
N LYS A 196 -18.14 17.03 -0.52
CA LYS A 196 -18.69 18.22 -1.17
C LYS A 196 -17.87 18.59 -2.41
N PRO A 197 -18.47 19.33 -3.37
CA PRO A 197 -17.74 19.85 -4.52
C PRO A 197 -16.54 20.71 -4.09
N ALA A 198 -15.39 20.51 -4.73
CA ALA A 198 -14.16 21.27 -4.45
C ALA A 198 -14.30 22.79 -4.67
N ALA A 199 -15.34 23.24 -5.37
CA ALA A 199 -15.69 24.64 -5.55
C ALA A 199 -15.90 25.40 -4.22
N ILE A 200 -16.22 24.72 -3.11
CA ILE A 200 -16.32 25.35 -1.78
C ILE A 200 -15.00 25.97 -1.31
N LEU A 201 -13.87 25.52 -1.85
CA LEU A 201 -12.53 25.96 -1.47
C LEU A 201 -12.06 27.22 -2.22
N ASP A 202 -12.88 27.77 -3.12
CA ASP A 202 -12.57 28.97 -3.93
C ASP A 202 -11.21 28.84 -4.67
N LEU A 203 -10.92 27.63 -5.13
CA LEU A 203 -9.71 27.32 -5.87
C LEU A 203 -9.94 27.56 -7.37
N PRO A 204 -8.92 28.03 -8.12
CA PRO A 204 -9.00 28.14 -9.56
C PRO A 204 -9.35 26.80 -10.22
N ASP A 205 -10.17 26.82 -11.26
CA ASP A 205 -10.55 25.61 -12.01
C ASP A 205 -9.32 24.85 -12.53
N GLU A 206 -8.25 25.55 -12.89
CA GLU A 206 -6.96 24.97 -13.32
C GLU A 206 -6.30 24.09 -12.25
N MET A 207 -6.59 24.31 -10.95
CA MET A 207 -6.06 23.48 -9.87
C MET A 207 -6.91 22.23 -9.62
N ILE A 208 -8.22 22.33 -9.84
CA ILE A 208 -9.14 21.19 -9.71
C ILE A 208 -9.00 20.33 -10.97
N GLN A 209 -8.91 20.97 -12.13
CA GLN A 209 -8.75 20.39 -13.45
C GLN A 209 -7.51 20.96 -14.15
N PRO A 210 -6.29 20.55 -13.73
CA PRO A 210 -5.10 20.82 -14.53
C PRO A 210 -5.31 20.23 -15.93
N GLY A 211 -4.95 21.00 -16.95
CA GLY A 211 -4.94 20.53 -18.33
C GLY A 211 -3.95 19.37 -18.52
N ASP A 212 -3.91 18.82 -19.74
CA ASP A 212 -2.95 17.76 -20.05
C ASP A 212 -1.51 18.24 -19.78
N PRO A 213 -0.66 17.40 -19.15
CA PRO A 213 0.73 17.76 -18.96
C PRO A 213 1.38 18.05 -20.32
N PRO A 214 2.22 19.08 -20.45
CA PRO A 214 2.91 19.36 -21.70
C PRO A 214 3.71 18.12 -22.13
N ALA A 215 3.71 17.81 -23.43
CA ALA A 215 4.34 16.60 -23.98
C ALA A 215 5.85 16.45 -23.68
N SER A 216 6.48 17.51 -23.14
CA SER A 216 7.88 17.57 -22.71
C SER A 216 8.12 17.21 -21.25
N SER A 217 7.09 16.93 -20.45
CA SER A 217 7.26 16.46 -19.08
C SER A 217 7.82 15.04 -19.10
N GLU A 218 9.09 14.88 -18.69
CA GLU A 218 9.67 13.57 -18.42
C GLU A 218 8.74 12.78 -17.48
N GLN A 219 8.55 11.48 -17.77
CA GLN A 219 7.71 10.56 -17.01
C GLN A 219 8.04 10.64 -15.50
N GLY A 220 7.33 11.48 -14.75
CA GLY A 220 7.56 11.67 -13.31
C GLY A 220 7.17 13.04 -12.75
N GLU A 221 7.32 14.14 -13.49
CA GLU A 221 6.95 15.49 -13.03
C GLU A 221 5.58 15.89 -13.61
N VAL A 222 4.50 15.38 -13.02
CA VAL A 222 3.13 15.66 -13.47
C VAL A 222 2.49 16.82 -12.68
N GLY A 223 3.31 17.61 -11.98
CA GLY A 223 2.86 18.69 -11.10
C GLY A 223 2.91 20.07 -11.76
N PHE A 224 1.83 20.86 -11.71
CA PHE A 224 1.88 22.29 -11.99
C PHE A 224 2.05 23.07 -10.68
N THR A 225 3.18 23.75 -10.50
CA THR A 225 3.47 24.55 -9.31
C THR A 225 3.30 26.05 -9.58
N ARG A 226 2.55 26.75 -8.72
CA ARG A 226 2.36 28.21 -8.83
C ARG A 226 2.15 28.88 -7.48
N GLU A 227 2.54 30.14 -7.39
CA GLU A 227 2.19 31.01 -6.28
C GLU A 227 0.78 31.55 -6.46
N LEU A 228 -0.06 31.40 -5.44
CA LEU A 228 -1.47 31.74 -5.46
C LEU A 228 -1.87 32.36 -4.12
N VAL A 229 -2.87 33.23 -4.16
CA VAL A 229 -3.50 33.75 -2.94
C VAL A 229 -4.70 32.87 -2.63
N LEU A 230 -4.57 32.07 -1.58
CA LEU A 230 -5.64 31.22 -1.07
C LEU A 230 -6.57 32.06 -0.18
N LYS A 231 -7.87 31.90 -0.35
CA LYS A 231 -8.88 32.54 0.49
C LYS A 231 -9.37 31.57 1.56
N ARG A 232 -9.14 31.91 2.82
CA ARG A 232 -9.62 31.15 3.98
C ARG A 232 -11.15 31.27 4.10
N LYS A 233 -11.78 30.34 4.84
CA LYS A 233 -13.20 30.42 5.23
C LYS A 233 -13.58 31.75 5.90
N SER A 234 -12.65 32.35 6.64
CA SER A 234 -12.83 33.66 7.29
C SER A 234 -12.84 34.84 6.31
N GLY A 235 -12.44 34.61 5.04
CA GLY A 235 -12.19 35.63 4.03
C GLY A 235 -10.75 36.16 4.03
N GLU A 236 -9.90 35.73 4.96
CA GLU A 236 -8.48 36.10 5.00
C GLU A 236 -7.73 35.54 3.78
N GLU A 237 -6.87 36.36 3.19
CA GLU A 237 -6.01 35.99 2.07
C GLU A 237 -4.64 35.52 2.57
N LEU A 238 -4.23 34.34 2.12
CA LEU A 238 -2.97 33.71 2.48
C LEU A 238 -2.15 33.42 1.22
N PRO A 239 -0.92 33.95 1.08
CA PRO A 239 -0.06 33.58 -0.03
C PRO A 239 0.42 32.15 0.14
N THR A 240 0.22 31.34 -0.89
CA THR A 240 0.55 29.91 -0.90
C THR A 240 1.38 29.56 -2.13
N LEU A 241 2.23 28.56 -1.98
CA LEU A 241 2.82 27.84 -3.11
C LEU A 241 2.06 26.53 -3.25
N SER A 242 1.38 26.36 -4.38
CA SER A 242 0.50 25.22 -4.62
C SER A 242 1.01 24.39 -5.79
N THR A 243 0.99 23.07 -5.63
CA THR A 243 1.31 22.10 -6.68
C THR A 243 0.17 21.11 -6.82
N THR A 244 -0.24 20.85 -8.05
CA THR A 244 -1.34 19.94 -8.36
C THR A 244 -0.85 18.74 -9.14
N TYR A 245 -1.14 17.53 -8.66
CA TYR A 245 -0.74 16.25 -9.25
C TYR A 245 -1.98 15.45 -9.70
N PRO A 246 -2.15 15.11 -10.98
CA PRO A 246 -3.20 14.21 -11.43
C PRO A 246 -2.87 12.76 -11.07
N ILE A 247 -3.89 12.01 -10.69
CA ILE A 247 -3.83 10.59 -10.34
C ILE A 247 -4.60 9.80 -11.40
N PHE A 248 -3.96 8.76 -11.93
CA PHE A 248 -4.49 7.90 -12.98
C PHE A 248 -4.72 6.48 -12.45
N ASN A 249 -5.71 5.80 -13.03
CA ASN A 249 -5.90 4.37 -12.85
C ASN A 249 -4.95 3.54 -13.74
N ALA A 250 -5.00 2.22 -13.60
CA ALA A 250 -4.18 1.29 -14.38
C ALA A 250 -4.45 1.34 -15.91
N SER A 251 -5.63 1.83 -16.33
CA SER A 251 -5.97 2.05 -17.74
C SER A 251 -5.49 3.39 -18.30
N GLY A 252 -4.84 4.22 -17.48
CA GLY A 252 -4.35 5.55 -17.86
C GLY A 252 -5.41 6.65 -17.86
N GLU A 253 -6.61 6.37 -17.36
CA GLU A 253 -7.66 7.36 -17.18
C GLU A 253 -7.48 8.08 -15.84
N ARG A 254 -7.67 9.40 -15.85
CA ARG A 254 -7.55 10.23 -14.65
C ARG A 254 -8.73 9.99 -13.72
N THR A 255 -8.42 9.61 -12.48
CA THR A 255 -9.44 9.33 -11.45
C THR A 255 -9.52 10.40 -10.38
N ALA A 256 -8.42 11.09 -10.08
CA ALA A 256 -8.39 12.09 -9.02
C ALA A 256 -7.28 13.11 -9.26
N THR A 257 -7.25 14.16 -8.44
CA THR A 257 -6.20 15.16 -8.40
C THR A 257 -5.84 15.50 -6.97
N LEU A 258 -4.54 15.41 -6.68
CA LEU A 258 -3.96 15.80 -5.40
C LEU A 258 -3.44 17.24 -5.49
N ILE A 259 -4.01 18.12 -4.69
CA ILE A 259 -3.56 19.50 -4.52
C ILE A 259 -2.73 19.57 -3.23
N VAL A 260 -1.51 20.07 -3.36
CA VAL A 260 -0.59 20.32 -2.25
C VAL A 260 -0.34 21.82 -2.15
N ALA A 261 -0.69 22.45 -1.04
CA ALA A 261 -0.48 23.88 -0.82
C ALA A 261 0.35 24.14 0.45
N ILE A 262 1.26 25.09 0.39
CA ILE A 262 2.15 25.47 1.50
C ILE A 262 2.05 26.97 1.71
N ASP A 263 1.92 27.42 2.95
CA ASP A 263 1.97 28.84 3.31
C ASP A 263 3.38 29.40 3.09
N ILE A 264 3.49 30.47 2.29
CA ILE A 264 4.76 31.16 1.99
C ILE A 264 4.83 32.55 2.62
N SER A 265 3.93 32.87 3.56
CA SER A 265 3.89 34.16 4.25
C SER A 265 5.19 34.48 4.97
N GLU A 266 5.79 33.53 5.69
CA GLU A 266 7.09 33.71 6.34
C GLU A 266 8.20 33.95 5.33
N ARG A 267 8.21 33.18 4.23
CA ARG A 267 9.20 33.34 3.15
C ARG A 267 9.13 34.74 2.55
N ILE A 268 7.93 35.23 2.26
CA ILE A 268 7.72 36.59 1.72
C ILE A 268 8.14 37.65 2.74
N ARG A 269 7.80 37.49 4.03
CA ARG A 269 8.21 38.42 5.09
C ARG A 269 9.72 38.48 5.24
N ALA A 270 10.39 37.34 5.30
CA ALA A 270 11.85 37.23 5.40
C ALA A 270 12.53 37.86 4.17
N ALA A 271 12.05 37.58 2.96
CA ALA A 271 12.60 38.18 1.74
C ALA A 271 12.48 39.72 1.75
N ARG A 272 11.33 40.26 2.18
CA ARG A 272 11.14 41.71 2.33
C ARG A 272 12.04 42.32 3.39
N GLU A 273 12.28 41.63 4.49
CA GLU A 273 13.17 42.10 5.55
C GLU A 273 14.63 42.16 5.09
N VAL A 274 15.10 41.11 4.40
CA VAL A 274 16.42 41.08 3.76
C VAL A 274 16.56 42.25 2.78
N GLN A 275 15.58 42.47 1.92
CA GLN A 275 15.60 43.57 0.95
C GLN A 275 15.68 44.95 1.65
N LYS A 276 14.86 45.17 2.69
CA LYS A 276 14.92 46.41 3.50
C LYS A 276 16.23 46.58 4.25
N SER A 277 16.83 45.50 4.73
CA SER A 277 18.12 45.52 5.41
C SER A 277 19.24 45.87 4.44
N MET A 278 19.27 45.25 3.27
CA MET A 278 20.21 45.51 2.17
C MET A 278 20.18 46.99 1.77
N GLU A 279 18.98 47.57 1.61
CA GLU A 279 18.86 48.98 1.23
C GLU A 279 19.31 49.94 2.35
N ARG A 280 19.03 49.62 3.62
CA ARG A 280 19.55 50.38 4.76
C ARG A 280 21.07 50.33 4.83
N TRP A 281 21.66 49.14 4.63
CA TRP A 281 23.11 48.96 4.63
C TRP A 281 23.77 49.71 3.48
N ARG A 282 23.19 49.65 2.26
CA ARG A 282 23.66 50.43 1.10
C ARG A 282 23.73 51.93 1.42
N LYS A 283 22.66 52.50 1.98
CA LYS A 283 22.62 53.93 2.36
C LYS A 283 23.64 54.28 3.44
N ALA A 284 23.87 53.38 4.41
CA ALA A 284 24.85 53.60 5.47
C ALA A 284 26.29 53.61 4.92
N VAL A 285 26.64 52.66 4.05
CA VAL A 285 27.96 52.59 3.40
C VAL A 285 28.22 53.83 2.54
N GLU A 286 27.24 54.26 1.73
CA GLU A 286 27.34 55.50 0.95
C GLU A 286 27.53 56.74 1.84
N GLY A 287 26.86 56.79 3.00
CA GLY A 287 27.03 57.86 3.97
C GLY A 287 28.44 57.93 4.57
N ILE A 288 28.99 56.77 4.97
CA ILE A 288 30.36 56.67 5.52
C ILE A 288 31.38 57.12 4.48
N ILE A 289 31.25 56.64 3.24
CA ILE A 289 32.11 57.04 2.12
C ILE A 289 32.11 58.57 1.96
N ARG A 290 30.92 59.20 1.92
CA ARG A 290 30.80 60.67 1.82
C ARG A 290 31.46 61.40 2.98
N SER A 291 31.29 60.92 4.21
CA SER A 291 31.90 61.54 5.38
C SER A 291 33.43 61.43 5.37
N MET A 292 33.98 60.29 4.95
CA MET A 292 35.43 60.11 4.80
C MET A 292 36.01 61.04 3.73
N ALA A 293 35.40 61.05 2.55
CA ALA A 293 35.69 61.96 1.44
C ALA A 293 35.76 63.43 1.89
N LEU A 294 34.70 63.93 2.55
CA LEU A 294 34.66 65.30 3.09
C LEU A 294 35.76 65.56 4.13
N THR A 295 36.05 64.60 5.01
CA THR A 295 37.08 64.76 6.04
C THR A 295 38.49 64.82 5.45
N LEU A 296 38.75 64.08 4.37
CA LEU A 296 40.00 64.14 3.61
C LEU A 296 40.18 65.51 2.96
N GLU A 297 39.16 66.02 2.26
CA GLU A 297 39.20 67.35 1.65
C GLU A 297 39.38 68.46 2.71
N MET A 298 38.86 68.30 3.93
CA MET A 298 39.08 69.29 5.01
C MET A 298 40.55 69.43 5.43
N LYS A 299 41.38 68.40 5.23
CA LYS A 299 42.83 68.49 5.51
C LYS A 299 43.60 69.24 4.43
N ASP A 300 43.06 69.36 3.22
CA ASP A 300 43.67 70.09 2.11
C ASP A 300 42.69 71.13 1.52
N PRO A 301 42.77 72.41 1.94
CA PRO A 301 41.87 73.47 1.50
C PRO A 301 41.80 73.68 -0.01
N TYR A 302 42.83 73.26 -0.76
CA TYR A 302 42.88 73.41 -2.22
C TYR A 302 42.01 72.37 -2.95
N THR A 303 41.62 71.28 -2.27
CA THR A 303 40.83 70.17 -2.85
C THR A 303 39.35 70.24 -2.52
N ALA A 304 38.87 71.28 -1.84
CA ALA A 304 37.47 71.38 -1.43
C ALA A 304 36.49 71.23 -2.61
N GLY A 305 35.56 70.28 -2.47
CA GLY A 305 34.55 69.92 -3.48
C GLY A 305 35.13 69.28 -4.74
N HIS A 306 36.41 68.90 -4.76
CA HIS A 306 37.06 68.26 -5.90
C HIS A 306 36.37 66.93 -6.22
N GLN A 307 36.18 66.08 -5.22
CA GLN A 307 35.58 64.77 -5.39
C GLN A 307 34.15 64.88 -5.91
N GLN A 308 33.36 65.85 -5.41
CA GLN A 308 32.00 66.10 -5.93
C GLN A 308 32.01 66.51 -7.41
N ARG A 309 32.91 67.41 -7.80
CA ARG A 309 33.03 67.84 -9.21
C ARG A 309 33.44 66.69 -10.12
N VAL A 310 34.41 65.87 -9.71
CA VAL A 310 34.87 64.69 -10.45
C VAL A 310 33.74 63.67 -10.56
N THR A 311 33.06 63.34 -9.46
CA THR A 311 31.92 62.42 -9.46
C THR A 311 30.81 62.90 -10.41
N SER A 312 30.43 64.17 -10.36
CA SER A 312 29.41 64.73 -11.26
C SER A 312 29.81 64.65 -12.73
N LEU A 313 31.05 65.01 -13.06
CA LEU A 313 31.54 65.00 -14.43
C LEU A 313 31.62 63.57 -15.00
N VAL A 314 32.22 62.64 -14.24
CA VAL A 314 32.39 61.26 -14.70
C VAL A 314 31.05 60.53 -14.80
N THR A 315 30.09 60.82 -13.91
CA THR A 315 28.72 60.27 -14.02
C THR A 315 28.01 60.74 -15.29
N ALA A 316 28.09 62.05 -15.60
CA ALA A 316 27.51 62.61 -16.82
C ALA A 316 28.15 62.02 -18.08
N ILE A 317 29.48 61.85 -18.08
CA ILE A 317 30.21 61.19 -19.18
C ILE A 317 29.73 59.74 -19.35
N ALA A 318 29.62 58.97 -18.25
CA ALA A 318 29.18 57.57 -18.32
C ALA A 318 27.75 57.42 -18.86
N GLN A 319 26.84 58.35 -18.49
CA GLN A 319 25.48 58.39 -19.01
C GLN A 319 25.46 58.71 -20.52
N GLU A 320 26.21 59.72 -20.94
CA GLU A 320 26.30 60.11 -22.37
C GLU A 320 26.95 59.02 -23.24
N MET A 321 27.85 58.23 -22.65
CA MET A 321 28.46 57.05 -23.29
C MET A 321 27.51 55.84 -23.37
N GLY A 322 26.27 55.96 -22.89
CA GLY A 322 25.26 54.90 -22.97
C GLY A 322 25.53 53.71 -22.05
N PHE A 323 26.24 53.90 -20.94
CA PHE A 323 26.48 52.81 -20.00
C PHE A 323 25.18 52.40 -19.29
N ALA A 324 25.05 51.10 -19.03
CA ALA A 324 23.96 50.56 -18.21
C ALA A 324 23.98 51.22 -16.82
N GLU A 325 22.79 51.40 -16.24
CA GLU A 325 22.58 52.14 -15.00
C GLU A 325 23.45 51.61 -13.83
N GLU A 326 23.62 50.29 -13.76
CA GLU A 326 24.49 49.63 -12.78
C GLU A 326 25.98 50.00 -12.95
N ARG A 327 26.44 50.16 -14.19
CA ARG A 327 27.81 50.61 -14.51
C ARG A 327 28.01 52.09 -14.19
N VAL A 328 27.02 52.94 -14.49
CA VAL A 328 27.04 54.36 -14.16
C VAL A 328 27.16 54.53 -12.64
N GLU A 329 26.39 53.76 -11.86
CA GLU A 329 26.44 53.78 -10.40
C GLU A 329 27.78 53.28 -9.84
N GLY A 330 28.37 52.24 -10.43
CA GLY A 330 29.70 51.76 -10.07
C GLY A 330 30.80 52.81 -10.31
N VAL A 331 30.76 53.49 -11.45
CA VAL A 331 31.70 54.57 -11.78
C VAL A 331 31.52 55.78 -10.86
N ARG A 332 30.26 56.12 -10.53
CA ARG A 332 29.95 57.18 -9.57
C ARG A 332 30.56 56.88 -8.20
N MET A 333 30.36 55.68 -7.67
CA MET A 333 30.97 55.27 -6.39
C MET A 333 32.49 55.30 -6.42
N ALA A 334 33.11 54.79 -7.49
CA ALA A 334 34.57 54.81 -7.65
C ALA A 334 35.12 56.24 -7.67
N ALA A 335 34.45 57.17 -8.37
CA ALA A 335 34.85 58.57 -8.41
C ALA A 335 34.73 59.27 -7.04
N MET A 336 33.81 58.85 -6.16
CA MET A 336 33.67 59.44 -4.81
C MET A 336 34.79 59.03 -3.86
N ILE A 337 35.48 57.92 -4.13
CA ILE A 337 36.53 57.36 -3.27
C ILE A 337 37.90 57.32 -3.95
N HIS A 338 38.06 57.90 -5.14
CA HIS A 338 39.27 57.76 -5.94
C HIS A 338 40.54 58.29 -5.25
N ASP A 339 40.36 59.22 -4.30
CA ASP A 339 41.41 59.84 -3.49
C ASP A 339 41.46 59.27 -2.06
N ILE A 340 40.69 58.21 -1.77
CA ILE A 340 40.76 57.46 -0.51
C ILE A 340 41.74 56.30 -0.73
N GLY A 341 43.04 56.59 -0.60
CA GLY A 341 44.11 55.60 -0.79
C GLY A 341 45.50 56.19 -0.62
#